data_AF-D2UFF5-F1
#
_entry.id   AF-D2UFF5-F1
#
_cell.length_a   1.000
_cell.length_b   1.000
_cell.length_c   1.000
_cell.angle_alpha   90.00
_cell.angle_beta   90.00
_cell.angle_gamma   90.00
#
_symmetry.space_group_name_H-M   'P 1'
#
loop_
_entity.id
_entity.type
_entity.pdbx_description
1 polymer ?
#
loop_
_entity_poly.entity_id
_entity_poly.type
_entity_poly.pdbx_seq_one_letter_code
_entity_poly.pdbx_strand_id
1 'polypeptide(L)' 'MRDKSHDEVMAQAYRKRPAEAFAMFRSLLLNDGRRGEWRIFWRHVLLALRRR' A
#
# COMPACT_ATOMS: atom_id res chain seq x y z
N MET A 1 19.02 -14.80 -1.52
CA MET A 1 17.68 -14.31 -1.14
C MET A 1 17.50 -12.95 -1.80
N ARG A 2 16.49 -12.75 -2.65
CA ARG A 2 16.11 -11.38 -3.04
C ARG A 2 15.35 -10.80 -1.87
N ASP A 3 15.95 -9.84 -1.16
CA ASP A 3 15.19 -9.00 -0.23
C ASP A 3 14.03 -8.40 -1.01
N LYS A 4 12.81 -8.75 -0.63
CA LYS A 4 11.62 -8.15 -1.22
C LYS A 4 11.67 -6.67 -0.89
N SER A 5 11.54 -5.83 -1.91
CA SER A 5 11.43 -4.39 -1.70
C SER A 5 10.27 -4.13 -0.74
N HIS A 6 10.42 -3.15 0.15
CA HIS A 6 9.38 -2.76 1.12
C HIS A 6 8.00 -2.59 0.43
N ASP A 7 7.99 -2.06 -0.78
CA ASP A 7 6.78 -1.89 -1.59
C ASP A 7 6.09 -3.22 -1.97
N GLU A 8 6.87 -4.27 -2.24
CA GLU A 8 6.34 -5.62 -2.53
C GLU A 8 5.80 -6.30 -1.27
N VAL A 9 6.42 -6.06 -0.12
CA VAL A 9 5.94 -6.56 1.18
C VAL A 9 4.59 -5.94 1.51
N MET A 10 4.47 -4.62 1.38
CA MET A 10 3.21 -3.91 1.61
C MET A 10 2.13 -4.30 0.59
N ALA A 11 2.48 -4.44 -0.69
CA ALA A 11 1.57 -4.93 -1.71
C ALA A 11 1.05 -6.35 -1.39
N GLN A 12 1.93 -7.24 -0.91
CA GLN A 12 1.53 -8.59 -0.50
C GLN A 12 0.62 -8.58 0.73
N ALA A 13 0.88 -7.70 1.70
CA ALA A 13 0.03 -7.49 2.87
C ALA A 13 -1.38 -7.05 2.44
N TYR A 14 -1.47 -6.05 1.57
CA TYR A 14 -2.76 -5.55 1.04
C TYR A 14 -3.54 -6.61 0.26
N ARG A 15 -2.87 -7.47 -0.53
CA ARG A 15 -3.52 -8.61 -1.21
C ARG A 15 -4.14 -9.60 -0.22
N LYS A 16 -3.39 -9.96 0.81
CA LYS A 16 -3.82 -10.96 1.81
C LYS A 16 -4.88 -10.38 2.75
N ARG A 17 -4.78 -9.10 3.05
CA ARG A 17 -5.58 -8.40 4.07
C ARG A 17 -6.00 -7.03 3.52
N PRO A 18 -7.05 -6.97 2.68
CA PRO A 18 -7.52 -5.71 2.11
C PRO A 18 -7.96 -4.69 3.19
N ALA A 19 -8.32 -5.17 4.38
CA ALA A 19 -8.62 -4.33 5.55
C ALA A 19 -7.43 -3.45 5.98
N GLU A 20 -6.17 -3.91 5.81
CA GLU A 20 -4.98 -3.12 6.15
C GLU A 20 -4.79 -1.95 5.16
N ALA A 21 -5.07 -2.19 3.87
CA ALA A 21 -5.09 -1.13 2.86
C ALA A 21 -6.17 -0.08 3.20
N PHE A 22 -7.34 -0.52 3.65
CA PHE A 22 -8.42 0.38 4.05
C PHE A 22 -8.10 1.19 5.31
N ALA A 23 -7.43 0.58 6.29
CA ALA A 23 -6.96 1.27 7.49
C ALA A 23 -5.92 2.35 7.15
N MET A 24 -4.96 2.06 6.27
CA MET A 24 -3.99 3.05 5.80
C MET A 24 -4.67 4.16 4.98
N PHE A 25 -5.61 3.82 4.10
CA PHE A 25 -6.40 4.81 3.36
C PHE A 25 -7.14 5.77 4.30
N ARG A 26 -7.82 5.23 5.32
CA ARG A 26 -8.51 6.03 6.35
C ARG A 26 -7.54 6.92 7.12
N SER A 27 -6.37 6.40 7.49
CA SER A 27 -5.34 7.19 8.17
C SER A 27 -4.85 8.36 7.32
N LEU A 28 -4.57 8.13 6.03
CA LEU A 28 -4.15 9.19 5.11
C LEU A 28 -5.26 10.22 4.89
N LEU A 29 -6.52 9.79 4.85
CA LEU A 29 -7.65 10.70 4.69
C LEU A 29 -7.89 11.57 5.93
N LEU A 30 -7.75 11.00 7.14
CA LEU A 30 -8.04 11.71 8.39
C LEU A 30 -6.90 12.63 8.84
N ASN A 31 -5.67 12.37 8.42
CA ASN A 31 -4.48 13.15 8.81
C ASN A 31 -4.03 14.16 7.73
N ASP A 32 -4.90 14.50 6.76
CA ASP A 32 -4.54 15.34 5.61
C ASP A 32 -3.23 14.88 4.94
N GLY A 33 -3.16 13.57 4.65
CA GLY A 33 -1.97 12.90 4.14
C GLY A 33 -1.35 13.66 2.98
N ARG A 34 -0.03 13.84 3.02
CA ARG A 34 0.69 14.64 2.03
C ARG A 34 0.62 13.93 0.68
N ARG A 35 0.69 14.71 -0.41
CA ARG A 35 0.69 14.18 -1.79
C ARG A 35 1.75 13.09 -2.02
N GLY A 36 2.90 13.17 -1.35
CA GLY A 36 3.94 12.14 -1.40
C GLY A 36 3.52 10.81 -0.79
N GLU A 37 2.78 10.84 0.33
CA GLU A 37 2.30 9.66 1.04
C GLU A 37 1.19 8.96 0.26
N TRP A 38 0.26 9.75 -0.31
CA TRP A 38 -0.73 9.23 -1.26
C TRP A 38 -0.08 8.53 -2.45
N ARG A 39 1.00 9.09 -3.00
CA ARG A 39 1.72 8.48 -4.12
C ARG A 39 2.33 7.13 -3.75
N ILE A 40 2.90 7.01 -2.54
CA ILE A 40 3.47 5.75 -2.04
C ILE A 40 2.35 4.72 -1.81
N PHE A 41 1.26 5.12 -1.15
CA PHE A 41 0.10 4.25 -0.91
C PHE A 41 -0.47 3.70 -2.22
N TRP A 42 -0.71 4.56 -3.21
CA TRP A 42 -1.23 4.11 -4.51
C TRP A 42 -0.24 3.18 -5.22
N ARG A 43 1.08 3.38 -5.07
CA ARG A 43 2.07 2.45 -5.61
C ARG A 43 1.92 1.05 -5.00
N HIS A 44 1.74 0.94 -3.69
CA HIS A 44 1.49 -0.33 -3.00
C HIS A 44 0.19 -0.98 -3.45
N VAL A 45 -0.89 -0.20 -3.59
CA VAL A 45 -2.20 -0.69 -4.08
C VAL A 45 -2.10 -1.18 -5.53
N LEU A 46 -1.46 -0.43 -6.42
CA LEU A 46 -1.28 -0.84 -7.82
C LEU A 46 -0.47 -2.13 -7.92
N LEU A 47 0.60 -2.24 -7.14
CA LEU A 47 1.37 -3.49 -7.04
C LEU A 47 0.51 -4.63 -6.47
N ALA A 48 -0.33 -4.37 -5.48
CA ALA A 48 -1.25 -5.35 -4.91
C ALA A 48 -2.30 -5.82 -5.94
N LEU A 49 -2.78 -4.95 -6.83
CA LEU A 49 -3.76 -5.31 -7.85
C LEU A 49 -3.15 -5.97 -9.09
N ARG A 50 -1.85 -5.77 -9.33
CA ARG A 50 -1.16 -6.27 -10.52
C ARG A 50 -1.11 -7.80 -10.54
N ARG A 51 -2.05 -8.46 -11.23
CA ARG A 51 -2.02 -9.91 -11.47
C ARG A 51 -0.75 -10.25 -12.24
N ARG A 52 0.17 -10.95 -11.58
CA ARG A 52 1.32 -11.61 -12.19
C ARG A 52 1.43 -12.98 -11.53
#